data_AF-A0A8T6WLH7-F1
#
_entry.id   AF-A0A8T6WLH7-F1
#
_cell.length_a   1.000
_cell.length_b   1.000
_cell.length_c   1.000
_cell.angle_alpha   90.00
_cell.angle_beta   90.00
_cell.angle_gamma   90.00
#
_symmetry.space_group_name_H-M   'P 1'
#
loop_
_entity.id
_entity.type
_entity.pdbx_description
1 polymer ?
#
loop_
_entity_poly.entity_id
_entity_poly.type
_entity_poly.pdbx_seq_one_letter_code
_entity_poly.pdbx_strand_id
1 'polypeptide(L)'
;MGVLGVFLVLSAIRMWRAGASSFDVRMVGCLIAVNLLADLIKNYALGSVSVAREVTRVGASGLSVQNLYTFWQSLDSTFDWASGFFNNPCLILLALLASLVVLLKGTLFHQYLVSWLVASSPALLLGSRVVQTRILYNLPLQILALIAVVFIIRMVRRHLDYREGRVLSTILVLLVVMVNVNYALRCALQVSRYIH
;
A
#
# COMPACT_ATOMS: atom_id res chain seq x y z
N MET A 1 0.95 8.86 10.97
CA MET A 1 1.85 8.63 12.14
C MET A 1 2.46 7.23 12.22
N GLY A 2 1.69 6.13 12.25
CA GLY A 2 2.25 4.77 12.44
C GLY A 2 3.31 4.34 11.41
N VAL A 3 3.06 4.59 10.12
CA VAL A 3 4.00 4.27 9.03
C VAL A 3 5.33 5.02 9.17
N LEU A 4 5.29 6.32 9.48
CA LEU A 4 6.49 7.13 9.69
C LEU A 4 7.30 6.64 10.89
N GLY A 5 6.63 6.27 11.99
CA GLY A 5 7.30 5.68 13.14
C GLY A 5 8.06 4.41 12.77
N VAL A 6 7.41 3.48 12.06
CA VAL A 6 8.05 2.25 11.58
C VAL A 6 9.19 2.56 10.60
N PHE A 7 8.99 3.52 9.69
CA PHE A 7 10.02 3.94 8.74
C PHE A 7 11.25 4.50 9.45
N LEU A 8 11.07 5.33 10.48
CA LEU A 8 12.15 5.90 11.26
C LEU A 8 12.92 4.82 12.02
N VAL A 9 12.22 3.87 12.63
CA VAL A 9 12.86 2.73 13.32
C VAL A 9 13.69 1.90 12.33
N LEU A 10 13.12 1.53 11.18
CA LEU A 10 13.84 0.77 10.14
C LEU A 10 15.03 1.55 9.58
N SER A 11 14.87 2.87 9.39
CA SER A 11 15.95 3.75 8.90
C SER A 11 17.06 3.89 9.92
N ALA A 12 16.73 4.06 11.21
CA ALA A 12 17.70 4.14 12.30
C ALA A 12 18.50 2.84 12.45
N ILE A 13 17.84 1.68 12.39
CA ILE A 13 18.51 0.37 12.41
C ILE A 13 19.49 0.25 11.23
N ARG A 14 19.09 0.69 10.03
CA ARG A 14 19.98 0.66 8.86
C ARG A 14 21.14 1.63 9.00
N MET A 15 20.90 2.87 9.42
CA MET A 15 21.93 3.88 9.65
C MET A 15 22.95 3.42 10.68
N TRP A 16 22.50 2.72 11.73
CA TRP A 16 23.39 2.14 12.73
C TRP A 16 24.23 0.98 12.16
N ARG A 17 23.64 0.11 11.35
CA ARG A 17 24.35 -1.06 10.79
C ARG A 17 25.29 -0.74 9.63
N ALA A 18 24.93 0.22 8.77
CA ALA A 18 25.61 0.46 7.49
C ALA A 18 26.24 1.85 7.38
N GLY A 19 26.10 2.70 8.40
CA GLY A 19 26.48 4.11 8.35
C GLY A 19 25.43 4.97 7.62
N ALA A 20 25.27 6.21 8.06
CA ALA A 20 24.33 7.15 7.45
C ALA A 20 25.02 7.98 6.35
N SER A 21 24.50 7.91 5.12
CA SER A 21 24.92 8.87 4.09
C SER A 21 24.20 10.22 4.29
N SER A 22 24.85 11.33 3.94
CA SER A 22 24.24 12.67 4.02
C SER A 22 22.95 12.76 3.17
N PHE A 23 22.91 12.04 2.06
CA PHE A 23 21.73 11.96 1.20
C PHE A 23 20.56 11.25 1.89
N ASP A 24 20.82 10.14 2.58
CA ASP A 24 19.77 9.39 3.28
C ASP A 24 19.13 10.23 4.39
N VAL A 25 19.93 10.96 5.18
CA VAL A 25 19.44 11.86 6.24
C VAL A 25 18.58 12.98 5.67
N ARG A 26 19.02 13.61 4.57
CA ARG A 26 18.24 14.66 3.89
C ARG A 26 16.92 14.13 3.36
N MET A 27 16.90 12.94 2.79
CA MET A 27 15.69 12.35 2.24
C MET A 27 14.69 11.98 3.34
N VAL A 28 15.15 11.41 4.45
CA VAL A 28 14.32 11.14 5.63
C VAL A 28 13.76 12.45 6.21
N GLY A 29 14.60 13.49 6.34
CA GLY A 29 14.17 14.81 6.81
C GLY A 29 13.09 15.43 5.93
N CYS A 30 13.24 15.34 4.60
CA CYS A 30 12.23 15.81 3.64
C CYS A 30 10.92 15.03 3.77
N LEU A 31 10.97 13.70 3.90
CA LEU A 31 9.78 12.87 4.13
C LEU A 31 9.02 13.27 5.41
N ILE A 32 9.74 13.50 6.51
CA ILE A 32 9.15 13.97 7.77
C ILE A 32 8.49 15.34 7.55
N ALA A 33 9.20 16.28 6.93
CA ALA A 33 8.71 17.63 6.70
C ALA A 33 7.43 17.64 5.85
N VAL A 34 7.41 16.87 4.75
CA VAL A 34 6.23 16.78 3.87
C VAL A 34 5.04 16.15 4.60
N ASN A 35 5.26 15.08 5.37
CA ASN A 35 4.16 14.46 6.13
C ASN A 35 3.62 15.38 7.23
N LEU A 36 4.51 16.11 7.92
CA LEU A 36 4.13 17.05 8.96
C LEU A 36 3.36 18.24 8.38
N LEU A 37 3.80 18.76 7.23
CA LEU A 37 3.07 19.80 6.50
C LEU A 37 1.70 19.30 6.04
N ALA A 38 1.60 18.09 5.50
CA ALA A 38 0.33 17.50 5.11
C ALA A 38 -0.63 17.36 6.30
N ASP A 39 -0.13 16.92 7.45
CA ASP A 39 -0.92 16.82 8.69
C ASP A 39 -1.36 18.20 9.21
N LEU A 40 -0.48 19.21 9.17
CA LEU A 40 -0.83 20.59 9.54
C LEU A 40 -1.91 21.17 8.63
N ILE A 41 -1.78 21.03 7.32
CA ILE A 41 -2.77 21.49 6.33
C ILE A 41 -4.10 20.79 6.58
N LYS A 42 -4.08 19.47 6.78
CA LYS A 42 -5.28 18.68 7.06
C LYS A 42 -5.97 19.12 8.36
N ASN A 43 -5.19 19.33 9.42
CA ASN A 43 -5.71 19.77 10.72
C ASN A 43 -6.27 21.20 10.66
N TYR A 44 -5.67 22.06 9.84
CA TYR A 44 -6.16 23.41 9.58
C TYR A 44 -7.48 23.38 8.80
N ALA A 45 -7.54 22.61 7.71
CA ALA A 45 -8.71 22.52 6.83
C ALA A 45 -9.92 21.83 7.48
N LEU A 46 -9.70 20.83 8.34
CA LEU A 46 -10.77 19.99 8.92
C LEU A 46 -11.14 20.35 10.37
N GLY A 47 -10.47 21.34 10.98
CA GLY A 47 -10.61 21.66 12.39
C GLY A 47 -9.97 20.58 13.28
N SER A 48 -8.81 20.91 13.86
CA SER A 48 -7.85 20.00 14.53
C SER A 48 -8.42 18.97 15.53
N VAL A 49 -9.58 19.24 16.12
CA VAL A 49 -10.18 18.42 17.18
C VAL A 49 -10.98 17.23 16.63
N SER A 50 -11.50 17.31 15.40
CA SER A 50 -12.41 16.29 14.85
C SER A 50 -11.68 15.05 14.30
N VAL A 51 -10.59 15.25 13.53
CA VAL A 51 -9.83 14.16 12.90
C VAL A 51 -9.07 13.31 13.93
N ALA A 52 -8.45 13.95 14.93
CA ALA A 52 -7.71 13.25 15.97
C ALA A 52 -8.65 12.39 16.83
N ARG A 53 -9.86 12.87 17.15
CA ARG A 53 -10.88 12.12 17.90
C ARG A 53 -11.46 10.96 17.10
N GLU A 54 -11.68 11.12 15.81
CA GLU A 54 -12.19 10.04 14.96
C GLU A 54 -11.17 8.92 14.80
N VAL A 55 -9.88 9.25 14.61
CA VAL A 55 -8.81 8.24 14.52
C VAL A 55 -8.59 7.51 15.84
N THR A 56 -8.62 8.21 16.99
CA THR A 56 -8.51 7.57 18.30
C THR A 56 -9.75 6.75 18.66
N ARG A 57 -10.96 7.22 18.32
CA ARG A 57 -12.21 6.47 18.51
C ARG A 57 -12.20 5.18 17.69
N VAL A 58 -11.91 5.26 16.39
CA VAL A 58 -11.86 4.09 15.50
C VAL A 58 -10.73 3.14 15.88
N GLY A 59 -9.59 3.65 16.35
CA GLY A 59 -8.50 2.82 16.88
C GLY A 59 -8.86 2.12 18.20
N ALA A 60 -9.50 2.83 19.13
CA ALA A 60 -9.85 2.31 20.45
C ALA A 60 -11.06 1.35 20.44
N SER A 61 -12.04 1.57 19.55
CA SER A 61 -13.22 0.70 19.44
C SER A 61 -13.10 -0.35 18.33
N GLY A 62 -12.16 -0.19 17.41
CA GLY A 62 -12.07 -0.99 16.19
C GLY A 62 -10.95 -2.02 16.19
N LEU A 63 -10.03 -2.01 17.16
CA LEU A 63 -8.95 -3.00 17.30
C LEU A 63 -9.27 -3.95 18.45
N SER A 64 -9.41 -5.24 18.16
CA SER A 64 -9.70 -6.26 19.18
C SER A 64 -9.07 -7.59 18.78
N VAL A 65 -8.58 -8.33 19.78
CA VAL A 65 -8.11 -9.72 19.60
C VAL A 65 -9.25 -10.62 19.15
N GLN A 66 -10.50 -10.31 19.53
CA GLN A 66 -11.68 -11.05 19.09
C GLN A 66 -11.85 -11.02 17.55
N ASN A 67 -11.38 -9.96 16.89
CA ASN A 67 -11.46 -9.83 15.44
C ASN A 67 -10.54 -10.80 14.69
N LEU A 68 -9.55 -11.43 15.36
CA LEU A 68 -8.76 -12.50 14.76
C LEU A 68 -9.63 -13.72 14.41
N TYR A 69 -10.62 -14.04 15.26
CA TYR A 69 -11.50 -15.19 15.04
C TYR A 69 -12.43 -14.96 13.84
N THR A 70 -12.90 -13.73 13.66
CA THR A 70 -13.78 -13.33 12.55
C THR A 70 -13.01 -12.71 11.39
N PHE A 71 -11.67 -12.85 11.35
CA PHE A 71 -10.81 -12.16 10.40
C PHE A 71 -11.18 -12.48 8.96
N TRP A 72 -11.25 -13.76 8.60
CA TRP A 72 -11.54 -14.19 7.23
C TRP A 72 -12.92 -13.75 6.76
N GLN A 73 -13.93 -13.85 7.64
CA GLN A 73 -15.29 -13.40 7.34
C GLN A 73 -15.37 -11.88 7.19
N SER A 74 -14.64 -11.13 8.01
CA SER A 74 -14.56 -9.67 7.93
C SER A 74 -13.83 -9.23 6.66
N LEU A 75 -12.76 -9.93 6.29
CA LEU A 75 -11.97 -9.67 5.10
C LEU A 75 -12.77 -9.94 3.83
N ASP A 76 -13.41 -11.11 3.73
CA ASP A 76 -14.28 -11.49 2.61
C ASP A 76 -15.38 -10.44 2.39
N SER A 77 -16.06 -10.08 3.48
CA SER A 77 -17.07 -9.05 3.42
C SER A 77 -16.52 -7.64 3.13
N THR A 78 -15.25 -7.37 3.41
CA THR A 78 -14.60 -6.10 3.04
C THR A 78 -14.34 -6.04 1.54
N PHE A 79 -13.93 -7.16 0.94
CA PHE A 79 -13.75 -7.28 -0.51
C PHE A 79 -15.09 -7.08 -1.26
N ASP A 80 -16.17 -7.63 -0.72
CA ASP A 80 -17.50 -7.47 -1.29
C ASP A 80 -18.11 -6.08 -1.05
N TRP A 81 -18.04 -5.57 0.18
CA TRP A 81 -18.71 -4.34 0.59
C TRP A 81 -18.09 -3.08 -0.04
N ALA A 82 -16.80 -3.11 -0.38
CA ALA A 82 -16.14 -2.01 -1.09
C ALA A 82 -16.55 -1.94 -2.58
N SER A 83 -17.75 -2.38 -2.96
CA SER A 83 -18.22 -2.48 -4.35
C SER A 83 -17.25 -3.25 -5.25
N GLY A 84 -16.57 -4.25 -4.67
CA GLY A 84 -15.46 -4.90 -5.33
C GLY A 84 -14.40 -3.91 -5.79
N PHE A 85 -13.92 -2.97 -4.98
CA PHE A 85 -12.71 -2.18 -5.32
C PHE A 85 -11.43 -2.96 -5.09
N PHE A 86 -11.43 -3.82 -4.07
CA PHE A 86 -10.26 -4.60 -3.69
C PHE A 86 -10.21 -5.99 -4.33
N ASN A 87 -11.27 -6.40 -5.03
CA ASN A 87 -11.42 -7.72 -5.67
C ASN A 87 -10.70 -7.83 -7.04
N ASN A 88 -9.59 -7.09 -7.24
CA ASN A 88 -8.76 -7.17 -8.44
C ASN A 88 -7.62 -8.18 -8.18
N PRO A 89 -7.81 -9.47 -8.51
CA PRO A 89 -6.85 -10.51 -8.15
C PRO A 89 -5.48 -10.26 -8.78
N CYS A 90 -5.42 -9.73 -10.00
CA CYS A 90 -4.16 -9.41 -10.66
C CYS A 90 -3.38 -8.33 -9.90
N LEU A 91 -4.05 -7.27 -9.45
CA LEU A 91 -3.42 -6.20 -8.68
C LEU A 91 -2.89 -6.75 -7.34
N ILE A 92 -3.70 -7.55 -6.63
CA ILE A 92 -3.31 -8.15 -5.34
C ILE A 92 -2.11 -9.08 -5.52
N LEU A 93 -2.13 -9.97 -6.52
CA LEU A 93 -1.03 -10.89 -6.80
C LEU A 93 0.27 -10.15 -7.13
N LEU A 94 0.20 -9.10 -7.95
CA LEU A 94 1.36 -8.27 -8.26
C LEU A 94 1.85 -7.52 -7.01
N ALA A 95 0.95 -6.99 -6.19
CA ALA A 95 1.33 -6.32 -4.94
C ALA A 95 1.99 -7.29 -3.95
N LEU A 96 1.53 -8.55 -3.88
CA LEU A 96 2.13 -9.61 -3.08
C LEU A 96 3.52 -10.00 -3.61
N LEU A 97 3.68 -10.15 -4.93
CA LEU A 97 5.01 -10.41 -5.51
C LEU A 97 5.98 -9.27 -5.18
N ALA A 98 5.51 -8.02 -5.30
CA ALA A 98 6.33 -6.86 -4.99
C ALA A 98 6.68 -6.76 -3.52
N SER A 99 5.80 -7.13 -2.59
CA SER A 99 6.15 -7.10 -1.16
C SER A 99 7.36 -7.99 -0.87
N LEU A 100 7.43 -9.18 -1.48
CA LEU A 100 8.58 -10.07 -1.40
C LEU A 100 9.84 -9.45 -2.02
N VAL A 101 9.73 -8.87 -3.22
CA VAL A 101 10.86 -8.20 -3.90
C VAL A 101 11.39 -7.02 -3.08
N VAL A 102 10.50 -6.26 -2.45
CA VAL A 102 10.84 -5.06 -1.70
C VAL A 102 11.48 -5.42 -0.36
N LEU A 103 11.01 -6.48 0.31
CA LEU A 103 11.64 -7.02 1.53
C LEU A 103 13.11 -7.41 1.31
N LEU A 104 13.44 -7.90 0.12
CA LEU A 104 14.81 -8.31 -0.24
C LEU A 104 15.71 -7.14 -0.66
N LYS A 105 15.16 -5.94 -0.88
CA LYS A 105 15.90 -4.79 -1.40
C LYS A 105 16.15 -3.72 -0.33
N GLY A 106 17.42 -3.37 -0.14
CA GLY A 106 17.87 -2.48 0.93
C GLY A 106 17.80 -0.96 0.69
N THR A 107 17.19 -0.47 -0.40
CA THR A 107 17.15 0.99 -0.66
C THR A 107 16.12 1.70 0.24
N LEU A 108 16.27 3.02 0.48
CA LEU A 108 15.34 3.79 1.30
C LEU A 108 13.89 3.74 0.82
N PHE A 109 13.68 3.85 -0.50
CA PHE A 109 12.34 3.77 -1.08
C PHE A 109 11.66 2.43 -0.78
N HIS A 110 12.41 1.34 -0.90
CA HIS A 110 11.90 0.00 -0.60
C HIS A 110 11.63 -0.15 0.91
N GLN A 111 12.48 0.41 1.78
CA GLN A 111 12.23 0.44 3.23
C GLN A 111 10.98 1.25 3.60
N TYR A 112 10.72 2.35 2.90
CA TYR A 112 9.50 3.12 3.08
C TYR A 112 8.27 2.27 2.72
N LEU A 113 8.29 1.54 1.61
CA LEU A 113 7.20 0.63 1.26
C LEU A 113 7.04 -0.54 2.24
N VAL A 114 8.14 -1.10 2.75
CA VAL A 114 8.09 -2.12 3.81
C VAL A 114 7.47 -1.53 5.09
N SER A 115 7.79 -0.29 5.44
CA SER A 115 7.19 0.35 6.62
C SER A 115 5.67 0.49 6.50
N TRP A 116 5.16 0.76 5.29
CA TRP A 116 3.73 0.77 5.02
C TRP A 116 3.09 -0.59 5.27
N LEU A 117 3.71 -1.66 4.77
CA LEU A 117 3.24 -3.03 4.96
C LEU A 117 3.28 -3.42 6.45
N VAL A 118 4.43 -3.25 7.10
CA VAL A 118 4.65 -3.62 8.51
C VAL A 118 3.73 -2.86 9.44
N ALA A 119 3.55 -1.55 9.24
CA ALA A 119 2.64 -0.76 10.07
C ALA A 119 1.17 -1.16 9.87
N SER A 120 0.81 -1.62 8.66
CA SER A 120 -0.57 -1.98 8.31
C SER A 120 -0.94 -3.41 8.73
N SER A 121 0.02 -4.35 8.77
CA SER A 121 -0.27 -5.77 9.04
C SER A 121 -0.97 -6.03 10.38
N PRO A 122 -0.50 -5.50 11.54
CA PRO A 122 -1.17 -5.74 12.82
C PRO A 122 -2.59 -5.14 12.84
N ALA A 123 -2.73 -3.96 12.26
CA ALA A 123 -4.00 -3.26 12.22
C ALA A 123 -5.01 -3.93 11.26
N LEU A 124 -4.53 -4.61 10.21
CA LEU A 124 -5.35 -5.42 9.31
C LEU A 124 -5.85 -6.69 10.01
N LEU A 125 -4.99 -7.36 10.79
CA LEU A 125 -5.32 -8.58 11.52
C LEU A 125 -6.27 -8.33 12.70
N LEU A 126 -6.05 -7.25 13.45
CA LEU A 126 -6.82 -6.92 14.66
C LEU A 126 -8.00 -5.98 14.39
N GLY A 127 -8.07 -5.41 13.19
CA GLY A 127 -9.07 -4.42 12.80
C GLY A 127 -10.44 -5.03 12.53
N SER A 128 -11.48 -4.32 12.96
CA SER A 128 -12.85 -4.51 12.47
C SER A 128 -12.93 -4.22 10.96
N ARG A 129 -14.03 -4.61 10.30
CA ARG A 129 -14.29 -4.36 8.86
C ARG A 129 -13.98 -2.92 8.44
N VAL A 130 -14.39 -1.92 9.24
CA VAL A 130 -14.16 -0.49 8.95
C VAL A 130 -12.68 -0.15 8.96
N VAL A 131 -11.94 -0.67 9.95
CA VAL A 131 -10.49 -0.48 10.08
C VAL A 131 -9.76 -1.16 8.92
N GLN A 132 -10.10 -2.41 8.61
CA GLN A 132 -9.54 -3.18 7.49
C GLN A 132 -9.72 -2.44 6.16
N THR A 133 -10.93 -1.96 5.89
CA THR A 133 -11.24 -1.18 4.69
C THR A 133 -10.35 0.06 4.58
N ARG A 134 -10.23 0.85 5.65
CA ARG A 134 -9.39 2.06 5.65
C ARG A 134 -7.90 1.75 5.45
N ILE A 135 -7.42 0.64 6.00
CA ILE A 135 -6.03 0.21 5.81
C ILE A 135 -5.78 -0.21 4.36
N LEU A 136 -6.68 -1.01 3.79
CA LEU A 136 -6.57 -1.43 2.38
C LEU A 136 -6.57 -0.24 1.41
N TYR A 137 -7.38 0.79 1.68
CA TYR A 137 -7.37 2.02 0.88
C TYR A 137 -6.06 2.81 0.97
N ASN A 138 -5.42 2.79 2.13
CA ASN A 138 -4.17 3.52 2.35
C ASN A 138 -2.93 2.74 1.88
N LEU A 139 -3.04 1.44 1.66
CA LEU A 139 -1.92 0.64 1.16
C LEU A 139 -1.58 1.07 -0.28
N PRO A 140 -0.29 1.27 -0.61
CA PRO A 140 0.14 1.68 -1.94
C PRO A 140 0.15 0.48 -2.92
N LEU A 141 -0.98 -0.20 -3.06
CA LEU A 141 -1.12 -1.43 -3.86
C LEU A 141 -0.72 -1.24 -5.32
N GLN A 142 -1.05 -0.09 -5.90
CA GLN A 142 -0.72 0.25 -7.29
C GLN A 142 0.79 0.44 -7.48
N ILE A 143 1.47 1.08 -6.51
CA ILE A 143 2.92 1.27 -6.54
C ILE A 143 3.62 -0.09 -6.41
N LEU A 144 3.15 -0.93 -5.49
CA LEU A 144 3.65 -2.29 -5.33
C LEU A 144 3.44 -3.09 -6.63
N ALA A 145 2.24 -3.10 -7.20
CA ALA A 145 1.97 -3.80 -8.45
C ALA A 145 2.88 -3.35 -9.60
N LEU A 146 3.14 -2.04 -9.72
CA LEU A 146 4.09 -1.51 -10.71
C LEU A 146 5.51 -2.04 -10.50
N ILE A 147 5.99 -2.12 -9.26
CA ILE A 147 7.31 -2.67 -8.93
C ILE A 147 7.40 -4.14 -9.37
N ALA A 148 6.35 -4.93 -9.13
CA ALA A 148 6.28 -6.32 -9.60
C ALA A 148 6.33 -6.40 -11.14
N VAL A 149 5.57 -5.57 -11.85
CA VAL A 149 5.60 -5.54 -13.32
C VAL A 149 7.00 -5.21 -13.83
N VAL A 150 7.66 -4.19 -13.27
CA VAL A 150 9.04 -3.83 -13.64
C VAL A 150 10.01 -4.96 -13.34
N PHE A 151 9.84 -5.66 -12.22
CA PHE A 151 10.64 -6.82 -11.87
C PHE A 151 10.47 -7.97 -12.88
N ILE A 152 9.23 -8.31 -13.24
CA ILE A 152 8.93 -9.36 -14.22
C ILE A 152 9.49 -8.99 -15.60
N ILE A 153 9.32 -7.74 -16.05
CA ILE A 153 9.88 -7.26 -17.33
C ILE A 153 11.41 -7.42 -17.36
N ARG A 154 12.10 -7.08 -16.27
CA ARG A 154 13.55 -7.27 -16.16
C ARG A 154 13.92 -8.76 -16.21
N MET A 155 13.14 -9.61 -15.57
CA MET A 155 13.36 -11.06 -15.61
C MET A 155 13.17 -11.63 -17.02
N VAL A 156 12.11 -11.24 -17.71
CA VAL A 156 11.81 -11.64 -19.10
C VAL A 156 12.93 -11.22 -20.05
N ARG A 157 13.36 -9.95 -19.98
CA ARG A 157 14.44 -9.42 -20.83
C ARG A 157 15.81 -10.05 -20.56
N ARG A 158 16.00 -10.69 -19.41
CA ARG A 158 17.24 -11.39 -19.07
C ARG A 158 17.30 -12.80 -19.67
N HIS A 159 16.16 -13.43 -19.92
CA HIS A 159 16.07 -14.83 -20.34
C HIS A 159 15.67 -15.00 -21.81
N LEU A 160 15.12 -13.96 -22.44
CA LEU A 160 14.71 -13.99 -23.85
C LEU A 160 15.60 -13.10 -24.71
N ASP A 161 15.64 -13.43 -26.00
CA ASP A 161 16.26 -12.59 -27.02
C ASP A 161 15.64 -11.20 -27.06
N TYR A 162 16.43 -10.22 -27.50
CA TYR A 162 16.07 -8.80 -27.43
C TYR A 162 14.69 -8.49 -28.05
N ARG A 163 14.38 -9.09 -29.20
CA ARG A 163 13.13 -8.86 -29.93
C ARG A 163 11.94 -9.49 -29.22
N GLU A 164 12.05 -10.76 -28.81
CA GLU A 164 11.00 -11.49 -28.11
C GLU A 164 10.72 -10.90 -26.72
N GLY A 165 11.78 -10.60 -25.96
CA GLY A 165 11.69 -9.98 -24.65
C GLY A 165 11.02 -8.60 -24.71
N ARG A 166 11.28 -7.81 -25.77
CA ARG A 166 10.60 -6.52 -25.97
C ARG A 166 9.12 -6.71 -26.25
N VAL A 167 8.75 -7.60 -27.17
CA VAL A 167 7.34 -7.87 -27.53
C VAL A 167 6.58 -8.39 -26.31
N LEU A 168 7.12 -9.40 -25.61
CA LEU A 168 6.48 -9.98 -24.42
C LEU A 168 6.35 -8.95 -23.29
N SER A 169 7.35 -8.09 -23.08
CA SER A 169 7.25 -6.98 -22.11
C SER A 169 6.11 -6.03 -22.44
N THR A 170 5.95 -5.65 -23.72
CA THR A 170 4.89 -4.75 -24.16
C THR A 170 3.52 -5.39 -23.97
N ILE A 171 3.36 -6.67 -24.35
CA ILE A 171 2.13 -7.42 -24.14
C ILE A 171 1.79 -7.49 -22.65
N LEU A 172 2.78 -7.76 -21.78
CA LEU A 172 2.57 -7.83 -20.34
C LEU A 172 2.10 -6.49 -19.76
N VAL A 173 2.71 -5.38 -20.16
CA VAL A 173 2.28 -4.03 -19.75
C VAL A 173 0.85 -3.75 -20.22
N LEU A 174 0.56 -4.01 -21.50
CA LEU A 174 -0.77 -3.82 -22.07
C LEU A 174 -1.81 -4.65 -21.33
N LEU A 175 -1.52 -5.92 -21.04
CA LEU A 175 -2.41 -6.81 -20.30
C LEU A 175 -2.72 -6.24 -18.91
N VAL A 176 -1.70 -5.82 -18.15
CA VAL A 176 -1.89 -5.25 -16.82
C VAL A 176 -2.71 -3.96 -16.89
N VAL A 177 -2.44 -3.08 -17.86
CA VAL A 177 -3.21 -1.85 -18.06
C VAL A 177 -4.66 -2.19 -18.40
N MET A 178 -4.90 -3.09 -19.36
CA MET A 178 -6.26 -3.48 -19.76
C MET A 178 -7.04 -4.11 -18.62
N VAL A 179 -6.43 -4.99 -17.82
CA VAL A 179 -7.08 -5.59 -16.64
C VAL A 179 -7.46 -4.51 -15.63
N ASN A 180 -6.57 -3.56 -15.34
CA ASN A 180 -6.86 -2.49 -14.39
C ASN A 180 -7.92 -1.50 -14.92
N VAL A 181 -7.90 -1.17 -16.21
CA VAL A 181 -8.92 -0.32 -16.85
C VAL A 181 -10.28 -1.02 -16.85
N ASN A 182 -10.33 -2.28 -17.26
CA ASN A 182 -11.57 -3.08 -17.22
C ASN A 182 -12.14 -3.14 -15.80
N TYR A 183 -11.26 -3.32 -14.82
CA TYR A 183 -11.65 -3.33 -13.43
C TYR A 183 -12.19 -1.98 -12.94
N ALA A 184 -11.49 -0.89 -13.25
CA ALA A 184 -11.92 0.46 -12.91
C ALA A 184 -13.29 0.80 -13.52
N LEU A 185 -13.53 0.40 -14.78
CA LEU A 185 -14.82 0.55 -15.44
C LEU A 185 -15.92 -0.25 -14.72
N ARG A 186 -15.65 -1.49 -14.31
CA ARG A 186 -16.60 -2.30 -13.54
C ARG A 186 -16.96 -1.64 -12.21
N CYS A 187 -15.97 -1.13 -11.48
CA CYS A 187 -16.23 -0.38 -10.24
C CYS A 187 -17.06 0.88 -10.49
N ALA A 188 -16.73 1.67 -11.52
CA ALA A 188 -17.48 2.88 -11.87
C ALA A 188 -18.94 2.59 -12.21
N LEU A 189 -19.20 1.53 -13.00
CA LEU A 189 -20.55 1.09 -13.34
C LEU A 189 -21.32 0.60 -12.10
N GLN A 190 -20.66 -0.13 -11.20
CA GLN A 190 -21.29 -0.61 -9.98
C GLN A 190 -21.66 0.56 -9.05
N VAL A 191 -20.76 1.54 -8.87
CA VAL A 191 -21.04 2.76 -8.09
C VAL A 191 -22.19 3.55 -8.70
N SER A 192 -22.23 3.70 -10.03
CA SER A 192 -23.33 4.39 -10.72
C SER A 192 -24.70 3.77 -10.46
N ARG A 193 -24.79 2.46 -10.20
CA ARG A 193 -26.06 1.78 -9.88
C ARG A 193 -26.57 2.04 -8.46
N TYR A 194 -25.72 2.52 -7.56
CA TYR A 194 -26.10 2.86 -6.17
C TYR A 194 -26.48 4.35 -6.00
N ILE A 195 -26.28 5.18 -7.04
CA ILE A 195 -26.57 6.62 -7.02
C ILE A 195 -27.98 6.92 -7.60
N HIS A 196 -28.66 5.91 -8.16
CA HIS A 196 -30.05 5.96 -8.62
C HIS A 196 -30.92 5.04 -7.77
#